data_AF-A0A0T5Z763-F1
#
_entry.id   AF-A0A0T5Z763-F1
#
_cell.length_a   1.000
_cell.length_b   1.000
_cell.length_c   1.000
_cell.angle_alpha   90.00
_cell.angle_beta   90.00
_cell.angle_gamma   90.00
#
_symmetry.space_group_name_H-M   'P 1'
#
loop_
_entity.id
_entity.type
_entity.pdbx_description
1 polymer ?
#
loop_
_entity_poly.entity_id
_entity_poly.type
_entity_poly.pdbx_seq_one_letter_code
_entity_poly.pdbx_strand_id
1 'polypeptide(L)'
;MGSRLFWLFPAQSRYLPGHRWINITLRTLHLVGIAGIGGGFFYAAEGDLWKSFLWLTLGSGLLLSLLFIYANGIWLLQLRGHVIMLKLLLLYGVTLWPEWAPWLVVLVVILSGWISHATGDVRYYSLFHRRRLERLDPNE
;
A
#
# COMPACT_ATOMS: atom_id res chain seq x y z
N MET A 1 -7.01 27.63 -10.93
CA MET A 1 -6.97 26.16 -11.11
C MET A 1 -5.52 25.71 -11.10
N GLY A 2 -4.84 25.37 -10.01
CA GLY A 2 -5.01 25.52 -8.57
C GLY A 2 -3.72 24.95 -7.98
N SER A 3 -2.86 25.75 -7.35
CA SER A 3 -1.49 25.45 -6.93
C SER A 3 -1.26 24.11 -6.20
N ARG A 4 -2.33 23.51 -5.63
CA ARG A 4 -2.32 22.18 -4.99
C ARG A 4 -2.09 21.02 -5.97
N LEU A 5 -2.51 21.14 -7.23
CA LEU A 5 -2.36 20.06 -8.23
C LEU A 5 -0.88 19.85 -8.58
N PHE A 6 -0.14 20.94 -8.79
CA PHE A 6 1.32 20.91 -9.01
C PHE A 6 2.10 20.35 -7.82
N TRP A 7 1.56 20.52 -6.60
CA TRP A 7 2.18 19.95 -5.41
C TRP A 7 1.93 18.44 -5.27
N LEU A 8 0.80 17.91 -5.73
CA LEU A 8 0.54 16.48 -5.68
C LEU A 8 1.17 15.73 -6.87
N PHE A 9 1.20 16.37 -8.05
CA PHE A 9 1.69 15.79 -9.29
C PHE A 9 2.92 16.55 -9.80
N PRO A 10 4.09 16.40 -9.16
CA PRO A 10 5.29 17.06 -9.64
C PRO A 10 5.76 16.43 -10.95
N ALA A 11 6.27 17.27 -11.87
CA ALA A 11 6.78 16.81 -13.16
C ALA A 11 8.00 15.86 -13.05
N GLN A 12 8.71 15.89 -11.92
CA GLN A 12 9.76 14.93 -11.56
C GLN A 12 9.48 14.42 -10.14
N SER A 13 9.75 13.13 -9.89
CA SER A 13 9.58 12.55 -8.56
C SER A 13 10.44 13.30 -7.55
N ARG A 14 9.85 13.67 -6.41
CA ARG A 14 10.59 14.31 -5.32
C ARG A 14 11.64 13.35 -4.78
N TYR A 15 12.84 13.89 -4.55
CA TYR A 15 13.92 13.16 -3.90
C TYR A 15 13.87 13.40 -2.38
N LEU A 16 13.97 12.32 -1.61
CA LEU A 16 14.04 12.37 -0.15
C LEU A 16 15.34 11.65 0.27
N PRO A 17 16.23 12.30 1.05
CA PRO A 17 17.50 11.70 1.43
C PRO A 17 17.26 10.42 2.26
N GLY A 18 17.87 9.31 1.87
CA GLY A 18 17.65 8.01 2.51
C GLY A 18 16.35 7.30 2.13
N HIS A 19 15.61 7.78 1.12
CA HIS A 19 14.35 7.18 0.64
C HIS A 19 14.42 5.66 0.48
N ARG A 20 15.52 5.14 -0.08
CA ARG A 20 15.72 3.70 -0.28
C ARG A 20 15.72 2.92 1.04
N TRP A 21 16.48 3.40 2.03
CA TRP A 21 16.59 2.74 3.33
C TRP A 21 15.27 2.82 4.10
N ILE A 22 14.59 3.98 4.08
CA ILE A 22 13.26 4.13 4.68
C ILE A 22 12.28 3.12 4.06
N ASN A 23 12.28 2.99 2.73
CA ASN A 23 11.39 2.05 2.04
C ASN A 23 11.68 0.59 2.42
N ILE A 24 12.96 0.20 2.48
CA ILE A 24 13.38 -1.13 2.91
C ILE A 24 12.94 -1.38 4.36
N THR A 25 13.25 -0.48 5.28
CA THR A 25 12.89 -0.62 6.69
C THR A 25 11.39 -0.76 6.89
N LEU A 26 10.59 0.11 6.26
CA LEU A 26 9.13 0.04 6.35
C LEU A 26 8.58 -1.27 5.76
N ARG A 27 9.14 -1.75 4.64
CA ARG A 27 8.77 -3.05 4.07
C ARG A 27 9.12 -4.21 4.99
N THR A 28 10.29 -4.18 5.63
CA THR A 28 10.70 -5.20 6.60
C THR A 28 9.74 -5.22 7.80
N LEU A 29 9.44 -4.05 8.36
CA LEU A 29 8.45 -3.93 9.45
C LEU A 29 7.07 -4.43 9.02
N HIS A 30 6.66 -4.13 7.79
CA HIS A 30 5.39 -4.60 7.22
C HIS A 30 5.34 -6.13 7.09
N LEU A 31 6.44 -6.76 6.65
CA LEU A 31 6.55 -8.22 6.56
C LEU A 31 6.55 -8.88 7.94
N VAL A 32 7.20 -8.28 8.93
CA VAL A 32 7.13 -8.74 10.33
C VAL A 32 5.68 -8.66 10.85
N GLY A 33 5.01 -7.55 10.56
CA GLY A 33 3.60 -7.35 10.90
C GLY A 33 2.69 -8.43 10.30
N ILE A 34 2.76 -8.67 8.99
CA ILE A 34 1.86 -9.64 8.34
C ILE A 34 2.11 -11.08 8.83
N ALA A 35 3.38 -11.43 9.10
CA ALA A 35 3.74 -12.73 9.66
C ALA A 35 3.15 -12.92 11.08
N GLY A 36 3.23 -11.88 11.93
CA GLY A 36 2.66 -11.92 13.28
C GLY A 36 1.14 -12.00 13.30
N ILE A 37 0.46 -11.34 12.36
CA ILE A 37 -1.01 -11.46 12.19
C ILE A 37 -1.39 -12.91 11.84
N GLY A 38 -0.64 -13.55 10.94
CA GLY A 38 -0.86 -14.95 10.56
C GLY A 38 -0.76 -15.90 11.76
N GLY A 39 0.20 -15.67 12.65
CA GLY A 39 0.31 -16.42 13.91
C GLY A 39 -0.94 -16.34 14.78
N GLY A 40 -1.55 -15.15 14.89
CA GLY A 40 -2.78 -14.93 15.66
C GLY A 40 -3.99 -15.68 15.12
N PHE A 41 -4.24 -15.57 13.80
CA PHE A 41 -5.47 -16.13 13.21
C PHE A 41 -5.39 -17.62 12.87
N PHE A 42 -4.22 -18.15 12.48
CA PHE A 42 -4.12 -19.55 12.04
C PHE A 42 -3.73 -20.52 13.16
N TYR A 43 -3.04 -20.04 14.20
CA TYR A 43 -2.52 -20.90 15.28
C TYR A 43 -3.14 -20.60 16.64
N ALA A 44 -4.21 -19.79 16.68
CA ALA A 44 -4.89 -19.40 17.92
C ALA A 44 -3.91 -18.95 19.02
N ALA A 45 -2.88 -18.20 18.63
CA ALA A 45 -1.85 -17.75 19.56
C ALA A 45 -2.49 -16.99 20.73
N GLU A 46 -2.14 -17.38 21.95
CA GLU A 46 -2.77 -16.84 23.15
C GLU A 46 -2.57 -15.33 23.27
N GLY A 47 -3.64 -14.63 23.65
CA GLY A 47 -3.64 -13.21 23.96
C GLY A 47 -3.75 -12.28 22.74
N ASP A 48 -3.47 -11.00 23.00
CA ASP A 48 -3.74 -9.90 22.07
C ASP A 48 -2.51 -9.46 21.26
N LEU A 49 -1.42 -10.24 21.29
CA LEU A 49 -0.16 -9.87 20.63
C LEU A 49 -0.32 -9.65 19.12
N TRP A 50 -1.22 -10.41 18.49
CA TRP A 50 -1.55 -10.27 17.06
C TRP A 50 -2.09 -8.86 16.71
N LYS A 51 -2.75 -8.16 17.67
CA LYS A 51 -3.25 -6.79 17.47
C LYS A 51 -2.10 -5.80 17.32
N SER A 52 -1.01 -5.97 18.07
CA SER A 52 0.19 -5.14 17.91
C SER A 52 0.81 -5.31 16.53
N PHE A 53 0.84 -6.55 16.00
CA PHE A 53 1.27 -6.83 14.64
C PHE A 53 0.31 -6.29 13.57
N LEU A 54 -1.01 -6.26 13.86
CA LEU A 54 -1.99 -5.60 13.01
C LEU A 54 -1.71 -4.10 12.87
N TRP A 55 -1.52 -3.41 14.00
CA TRP A 55 -1.19 -1.98 13.99
C TRP A 55 0.16 -1.69 13.35
N LEU A 56 1.16 -2.56 13.54
CA LEU A 56 2.45 -2.46 12.85
C LEU A 56 2.28 -2.56 11.33
N THR A 57 1.49 -3.52 10.85
CA THR A 57 1.23 -3.73 9.42
C THR A 57 0.48 -2.54 8.82
N LEU A 58 -0.57 -2.06 9.49
CA LEU A 58 -1.35 -0.89 9.08
C LEU A 58 -0.48 0.37 9.04
N GLY A 59 0.26 0.64 10.12
CA GLY A 59 1.12 1.81 10.24
C GLY A 59 2.23 1.82 9.18
N SER A 60 2.97 0.73 9.04
CA SER A 60 4.03 0.60 8.02
C SER A 60 3.48 0.69 6.59
N GLY A 61 2.33 0.09 6.30
CA GLY A 61 1.67 0.16 4.99
C GLY A 61 1.16 1.56 4.66
N LEU A 62 0.61 2.28 5.64
CA LEU A 62 0.19 3.67 5.49
C LEU A 62 1.39 4.58 5.24
N LEU A 63 2.47 4.45 6.02
CA LEU A 63 3.70 5.21 5.84
C LEU A 63 4.34 4.96 4.46
N LEU A 64 4.35 3.70 3.98
CA LEU A 64 4.80 3.39 2.62
C LEU A 64 3.94 4.10 1.57
N SER A 65 2.62 4.11 1.75
CA SER A 65 1.69 4.76 0.83
C SER A 65 1.91 6.28 0.82
N LEU A 66 2.08 6.90 1.99
CA LEU A 66 2.41 8.32 2.11
C LEU A 66 3.76 8.65 1.46
N LEU A 67 4.76 7.79 1.60
CA LEU A 67 6.06 7.95 0.95
C LEU A 67 5.92 7.96 -0.58
N PHE A 68 5.09 7.07 -1.14
CA PHE A 68 4.81 7.04 -2.58
C PHE A 68 4.04 8.27 -3.06
N ILE A 69 3.02 8.71 -2.31
CA ILE A 69 2.25 9.91 -2.62
C ILE A 69 3.14 11.15 -2.57
N TYR A 70 3.99 11.26 -1.55
CA TYR A 70 4.93 12.37 -1.39
C TYR A 70 5.95 12.40 -2.53
N ALA A 71 6.47 11.24 -2.95
CA ALA A 71 7.42 11.14 -4.04
C ALA A 71 6.76 11.56 -5.37
N ASN A 72 5.61 10.98 -5.70
CA ASN A 72 4.80 11.39 -6.85
C ASN A 72 3.34 10.92 -6.71
N GLY A 73 2.39 11.86 -6.66
CA GLY A 73 0.96 11.58 -6.56
C GLY A 73 0.35 10.85 -7.75
N ILE A 74 1.05 10.69 -8.89
CA ILE A 74 0.64 9.82 -10.00
C ILE A 74 0.35 8.40 -9.50
N TRP A 75 1.02 7.96 -8.44
CA TRP A 75 0.76 6.67 -7.80
C TRP A 75 -0.71 6.46 -7.42
N LEU A 76 -1.44 7.52 -7.04
CA LEU A 76 -2.88 7.45 -6.75
C LEU A 76 -3.74 7.16 -7.98
N LEU A 77 -3.25 7.49 -9.18
CA LEU A 77 -3.95 7.26 -10.45
C LEU A 77 -3.62 5.91 -11.08
N GLN A 78 -2.57 5.25 -10.59
CA GLN A 78 -2.10 3.95 -11.09
C GLN A 78 -2.81 2.80 -10.38
N LEU A 79 -3.07 1.71 -11.09
CA LEU A 79 -3.76 0.53 -10.57
C LEU A 79 -3.05 -0.05 -9.34
N ARG A 80 -1.71 -0.05 -9.33
CA ARG A 80 -0.94 -0.48 -8.15
C ARG A 80 -1.30 0.29 -6.88
N GLY A 81 -1.56 1.61 -6.99
CA GLY A 81 -1.92 2.44 -5.86
C GLY A 81 -3.31 2.12 -5.34
N HIS A 82 -4.27 1.95 -6.25
CA HIS A 82 -5.63 1.52 -5.93
C HIS A 82 -5.66 0.18 -5.20
N VAL A 83 -4.91 -0.81 -5.69
CA VAL A 83 -4.84 -2.13 -5.05
C VAL A 83 -4.18 -2.05 -3.67
N ILE A 84 -3.18 -1.19 -3.48
CA ILE A 84 -2.57 -0.99 -2.16
C ILE A 84 -3.55 -0.31 -1.20
N MET A 85 -4.31 0.70 -1.65
CA MET A 85 -5.34 1.34 -0.85
C MET A 85 -6.46 0.37 -0.47
N LEU A 86 -6.92 -0.46 -1.41
CA LEU A 86 -7.88 -1.52 -1.13
C LEU A 86 -7.36 -2.49 -0.07
N LYS A 87 -6.08 -2.90 -0.15
CA LYS A 87 -5.47 -3.76 0.86
C LYS A 87 -5.44 -3.11 2.25
N LEU A 88 -5.15 -1.82 2.35
CA LEU A 88 -5.19 -1.10 3.62
C LEU A 88 -6.60 -1.05 4.21
N LEU A 89 -7.63 -0.82 3.37
CA LEU A 89 -9.01 -0.85 3.80
C LEU A 89 -9.45 -2.25 4.27
N LEU A 90 -9.11 -3.30 3.53
CA LEU A 90 -9.39 -4.68 3.91
C LEU A 90 -8.70 -5.05 5.23
N LEU A 91 -7.44 -4.66 5.39
CA LEU A 91 -6.69 -4.90 6.62
C LEU A 91 -7.26 -4.12 7.80
N TYR A 92 -7.71 -2.89 7.60
CA TYR A 92 -8.43 -2.14 8.64
C TYR A 92 -9.78 -2.80 8.96
N GLY A 93 -10.47 -3.37 7.97
CA GLY A 93 -11.69 -4.14 8.13
C GLY A 93 -11.58 -5.32 9.11
N VAL A 94 -10.38 -5.87 9.32
CA VAL A 94 -10.12 -6.87 10.38
C VAL A 94 -10.54 -6.36 11.77
N THR A 95 -10.42 -5.05 12.03
CA THR A 95 -10.84 -4.44 13.30
C THR A 95 -12.36 -4.26 13.42
N LEU A 96 -13.05 -4.16 12.30
CA LEU A 96 -14.50 -3.91 12.24
C LEU A 96 -15.30 -5.21 12.17
N TRP A 97 -14.75 -6.23 11.51
CA TRP A 97 -15.40 -7.53 11.31
C TRP A 97 -14.49 -8.67 11.78
N PRO A 98 -14.35 -8.90 13.10
CA PRO A 98 -13.47 -9.93 13.65
C PRO A 98 -13.80 -11.34 13.16
N GLU A 99 -15.08 -11.64 12.92
CA GLU A 99 -15.55 -12.94 12.41
C GLU A 99 -14.99 -13.26 11.01
N TRP A 100 -14.77 -12.23 10.19
CA TRP A 100 -14.26 -12.36 8.82
C TRP A 100 -12.75 -12.15 8.73
N ALA A 101 -12.09 -11.84 9.84
CA ALA A 101 -10.69 -11.42 9.86
C ALA A 101 -9.71 -12.40 9.18
N PRO A 102 -9.79 -13.74 9.39
CA PRO A 102 -8.89 -14.67 8.70
C PRO A 102 -9.01 -14.58 7.17
N TRP A 103 -10.25 -14.51 6.67
CA TRP A 103 -10.53 -14.40 5.23
C TRP A 103 -10.08 -13.06 4.64
N LEU A 104 -10.25 -11.97 5.39
CA LEU A 104 -9.74 -10.65 5.01
C LEU A 104 -8.21 -10.66 4.89
N VAL A 105 -7.51 -11.27 5.84
CA VAL A 105 -6.04 -11.40 5.82
C VAL A 105 -5.59 -12.25 4.63
N VAL A 106 -6.24 -13.39 4.36
CA VAL A 106 -5.95 -14.22 3.19
C VAL A 106 -6.12 -13.42 1.89
N LEU A 107 -7.21 -12.68 1.76
CA LEU A 107 -7.47 -11.85 0.59
C LEU A 107 -6.38 -10.77 0.41
N VAL A 108 -5.95 -10.12 1.49
CA VAL A 108 -4.84 -9.16 1.46
C VAL A 108 -3.55 -9.82 0.97
N VAL A 109 -3.22 -11.04 1.43
CA VAL A 109 -2.04 -11.78 0.99
C VAL A 109 -2.11 -12.14 -0.49
N ILE A 110 -3.25 -12.66 -0.97
CA ILE A 110 -3.48 -12.98 -2.39
C ILE A 110 -3.30 -11.75 -3.27
N LEU A 111 -3.95 -10.64 -2.91
CA LEU A 111 -3.83 -9.37 -3.62
C LEU A 111 -2.38 -8.85 -3.61
N SER A 112 -1.66 -9.09 -2.51
CA SER A 112 -0.25 -8.69 -2.38
C SER A 112 0.65 -9.47 -3.34
N GLY A 113 0.52 -10.79 -3.39
CA GLY A 113 1.26 -11.63 -4.33
C GLY A 113 0.97 -11.27 -5.78
N TRP A 114 -0.32 -11.17 -6.14
CA TRP A 114 -0.73 -10.85 -7.50
C TRP A 114 -0.17 -9.50 -7.96
N ILE A 115 -0.43 -8.40 -7.23
CA ILE A 115 0.01 -7.07 -7.69
C ILE A 115 1.54 -6.91 -7.71
N SER A 116 2.25 -7.67 -6.88
CA SER A 116 3.71 -7.63 -6.83
C SER A 116 4.35 -8.32 -8.03
N HIS A 117 3.69 -9.35 -8.59
CA HIS A 117 4.13 -10.08 -9.78
C HIS A 117 3.45 -9.61 -11.08
N ALA A 118 2.48 -8.69 -11.00
CA ALA A 118 1.85 -8.11 -12.16
C ALA A 118 2.88 -7.36 -13.04
N THR A 119 2.71 -7.46 -14.36
CA THR A 119 3.57 -6.78 -15.33
C THR A 119 3.53 -5.26 -15.16
N GLY A 120 4.56 -4.57 -15.65
CA GLY A 120 4.62 -3.10 -15.61
C GLY A 120 3.36 -2.45 -16.20
N ASP A 121 2.85 -2.98 -17.30
CA ASP A 121 1.66 -2.45 -17.97
C ASP A 121 0.43 -2.49 -17.09
N VAL A 122 0.24 -3.55 -16.28
CA VAL A 122 -0.87 -3.64 -15.33
C VAL A 122 -0.65 -2.69 -14.15
N ARG A 123 0.56 -2.68 -13.58
CA ARG A 123 0.87 -1.89 -12.36
C ARG A 123 0.76 -0.39 -12.59
N TYR A 124 1.20 0.08 -13.76
CA TYR A 124 1.25 1.49 -14.14
C TYR A 124 0.03 1.92 -14.98
N TYR A 125 -0.93 1.01 -15.23
CA TYR A 125 -2.18 1.36 -15.90
C TYR A 125 -2.98 2.35 -15.06
N SER A 126 -3.53 3.39 -15.69
CA SER A 126 -4.50 4.28 -15.07
C SER A 126 -5.89 3.99 -15.60
N LEU A 127 -6.82 3.70 -14.69
CA LEU A 127 -8.23 3.49 -15.03
C LEU A 127 -8.87 4.76 -15.60
N PHE A 128 -8.45 5.94 -15.13
CA PHE A 128 -8.98 7.23 -15.56
C PHE A 128 -8.52 7.62 -16.96
N HIS A 129 -7.23 7.44 -17.26
CA HIS A 129 -6.66 7.82 -18.56
C HIS A 129 -6.67 6.66 -19.57
N ARG A 130 -7.09 5.46 -19.13
CA ARG A 130 -7.16 4.22 -19.89
C ARG A 130 -5.85 3.82 -20.59
N ARG A 131 -4.72 4.26 -20.05
CA ARG A 131 -3.37 4.03 -20.59
C ARG A 131 -2.35 3.88 -19.46
N ARG A 132 -1.15 3.39 -19.80
CA ARG A 132 0.00 3.36 -18.89
C ARG A 132 0.43 4.80 -18.60
N LEU A 133 0.47 5.18 -17.32
CA LEU A 133 0.92 6.49 -16.86
C LEU A 133 2.21 6.36 -16.06
N GLU A 134 3.32 6.79 -16.65
CA GLU A 134 4.59 6.93 -15.94
C GLU A 134 4.85 8.37 -15.52
N ARG A 135 4.33 9.32 -16.32
CA ARG A 135 4.43 10.75 -16.12
C ARG A 135 3.10 11.39 -16.52
N LEU A 136 2.72 12.46 -15.83
CA LEU A 136 1.66 13.37 -16.27
C LEU A 136 2.33 14.43 -17.13
N ASP A 137 1.87 14.59 -18.37
CA ASP A 137 2.34 15.66 -19.22
C ASP A 137 1.74 16.98 -18.73
N PRO A 138 2.52 18.08 -18.65
CA PRO A 138 2.01 19.37 -18.14
C PRO A 138 0.87 19.99 -18.95
N ASN A 139 0.57 19.42 -20.12
CA ASN A 139 -0.40 19.93 -21.09
C ASN A 139 -1.70 19.09 -21.15
N GLU A 140 -1.83 18.04 -20.33
CA GLU A 140 -3.08 17.31 -20.04
C GLU A 140 -3.73 17.82 -18.75
#